data_AF-A0A2G9RCK9-F1
#
_entry.id   AF-A0A2G9RCK9-F1
#
_cell.length_a   1.000
_cell.length_b   1.000
_cell.length_c   1.000
_cell.angle_alpha   90.00
_cell.angle_beta   90.00
_cell.angle_gamma   90.00
#
_symmetry.space_group_name_H-M   'P 1'
#
loop_
_entity.id
_entity.type
_entity.pdbx_description
1 polymer ?
#
loop_
_entity_poly.entity_id
_entity_poly.type
_entity_poly.pdbx_seq_one_letter_code
_entity_poly.pdbx_strand_id
1 'polypeptide(L)'
;MSFVEMVEMLDILKRADYDGKHGPYLKPNVRKAKIMTKVVKRLHRNFGVRRSKYQLRKRWSDLKLREHDQYRRTRKLLRKKRN
;
A
#
# COMPACT_ATOMS: atom_id res chain seq x y z
N MET A 1 1.00 -13.37 3.47
CA MET A 1 0.47 -12.32 4.36
C MET A 1 -1.02 -12.56 4.42
N SER A 2 -1.58 -12.74 5.62
CA SER A 2 -3.02 -12.95 5.79
C SER A 2 -3.79 -11.68 5.43
N PHE A 3 -5.11 -11.80 5.25
CA PHE A 3 -5.96 -10.66 4.95
C PHE A 3 -5.92 -9.62 6.09
N VAL A 4 -5.96 -10.07 7.34
CA VAL A 4 -5.94 -9.19 8.52
C VAL A 4 -4.62 -8.43 8.65
N GLU A 5 -3.48 -9.11 8.47
CA GLU A 5 -2.15 -8.46 8.43
C GLU A 5 -2.08 -7.40 7.31
N MET A 6 -2.69 -7.68 6.17
CA MET A 6 -2.69 -6.78 5.02
C MET A 6 -3.54 -5.54 5.27
N VAL A 7 -4.71 -5.69 5.91
CA VAL A 7 -5.56 -4.55 6.30
C VAL A 7 -4.84 -3.64 7.28
N GLU A 8 -4.18 -4.19 8.31
CA GLU A 8 -3.40 -3.39 9.28
C GLU A 8 -2.26 -2.62 8.57
N MET A 9 -1.53 -3.29 7.67
CA MET A 9 -0.48 -2.64 6.89
C MET A 9 -1.05 -1.50 6.04
N LEU A 10 -2.18 -1.71 5.36
CA LEU A 10 -2.82 -0.71 4.51
C LEU A 10 -3.30 0.50 5.31
N ASP A 11 -3.89 0.26 6.48
CA ASP A 11 -4.35 1.32 7.38
C ASP A 11 -3.17 2.23 7.80
N ILE A 12 -2.04 1.65 8.20
CA ILE A 12 -0.84 2.41 8.56
C ILE A 12 -0.30 3.21 7.37
N LEU A 13 -0.24 2.61 6.18
CA LEU A 13 0.27 3.27 4.98
C LEU A 13 -0.61 4.45 4.55
N LYS A 14 -1.94 4.30 4.64
CA LYS A 14 -2.90 5.37 4.35
C LYS A 14 -2.83 6.49 5.39
N ARG A 15 -2.91 6.14 6.68
CA ARG A 15 -2.86 7.12 7.79
C ARG A 15 -1.57 7.93 7.81
N ALA A 16 -0.44 7.33 7.41
CA ALA A 16 0.84 8.03 7.39
C ALA A 16 1.13 8.77 6.08
N ASP A 17 0.19 8.76 5.13
CA ASP A 17 0.31 9.26 3.75
C ASP A 17 1.61 8.79 3.08
N TYR A 18 1.71 7.46 2.90
CA TYR A 18 2.89 6.83 2.29
C TYR A 18 3.15 7.28 0.85
N ASP A 19 2.10 7.55 0.08
CA ASP A 19 2.22 7.98 -1.32
C ASP A 19 2.54 9.47 -1.46
N GLY A 20 2.34 10.27 -0.41
CA GLY A 20 2.55 11.73 -0.46
C GLY A 20 1.47 12.45 -1.23
N LYS A 21 0.21 11.99 -1.14
CA LYS A 21 -0.93 12.56 -1.89
C LYS A 21 -1.26 13.99 -1.44
N HIS A 22 -0.89 14.36 -0.21
CA HIS A 22 -1.18 15.69 0.34
C HIS A 22 -0.10 16.73 0.07
N GLY A 23 0.93 16.38 -0.71
CA GLY A 23 1.98 17.30 -1.14
C GLY A 23 3.37 16.65 -1.14
N PRO A 24 4.30 17.16 -1.96
CA PRO A 24 5.65 16.61 -2.04
C PRO A 24 6.39 16.79 -0.72
N TYR A 25 6.87 15.69 -0.16
CA TYR A 25 7.73 15.73 1.02
C TYR A 25 9.13 16.21 0.65
N LEU A 26 9.75 17.01 1.54
CA LEU A 26 11.13 17.46 1.39
C LEU A 26 12.15 16.29 1.33
N LYS A 27 11.86 15.18 2.03
CA LYS A 27 12.68 13.95 2.05
C LYS A 27 11.81 12.70 1.93
N PRO A 28 11.29 12.38 0.72
CA PRO A 28 10.26 11.38 0.53
C PRO A 28 10.75 9.97 0.87
N ASN A 29 11.99 9.62 0.52
CA ASN A 29 12.58 8.31 0.82
C ASN A 29 12.76 8.06 2.32
N VAL A 30 13.19 9.09 3.06
CA VAL A 30 13.37 9.03 4.51
C VAL A 30 12.02 8.81 5.19
N ARG A 31 10.98 9.54 4.76
CA ARG A 31 9.63 9.39 5.31
C ARG A 31 9.04 8.02 4.99
N LYS A 32 9.12 7.56 3.74
CA LYS A 32 8.70 6.20 3.35
C LYS A 32 9.43 5.12 4.16
N ALA A 33 10.72 5.28 4.43
CA ALA A 33 11.48 4.35 5.28
C ALA A 33 11.00 4.35 6.75
N LYS A 34 10.68 5.53 7.31
CA LYS A 34 10.09 5.64 8.65
C LYS A 34 8.72 4.96 8.73
N ILE A 35 7.86 5.17 7.72
CA ILE A 35 6.54 4.53 7.64
C ILE A 35 6.67 3.00 7.54
N MET A 36 7.54 2.50 6.67
CA MET A 36 7.80 1.05 6.56
C MET A 36 8.32 0.45 7.87
N THR A 37 9.09 1.20 8.65
CA THR A 37 9.53 0.78 9.99
C THR A 37 8.34 0.67 10.96
N LYS A 38 7.37 1.59 10.89
CA LYS A 38 6.12 1.50 11.67
C LYS A 38 5.30 0.25 11.30
N VAL A 39 5.17 -0.03 10.00
CA VAL A 39 4.47 -1.23 9.50
C VAL A 39 5.12 -2.50 10.04
N VAL A 40 6.44 -2.68 9.88
CA VAL A 40 7.17 -3.85 10.40
C VAL A 40 6.96 -3.99 11.91
N LYS A 41 7.07 -2.88 12.66
CA LYS A 41 6.93 -2.90 14.11
C LYS A 41 5.52 -3.29 14.57
N ARG A 42 4.47 -2.79 13.90
CA ARG A 42 3.06 -3.13 14.19
C ARG A 42 2.76 -4.59 13.85
N LEU A 43 3.18 -5.04 12.67
CA LEU A 43 2.95 -6.42 12.25
C LEU A 43 3.63 -7.44 13.17
N HIS A 44 4.86 -7.15 13.57
CA HIS A 44 5.58 -7.99 14.51
C HIS A 44 4.91 -8.03 15.89
N ARG A 45 4.48 -6.86 16.41
CA ARG A 45 3.83 -6.77 17.73
C ARG A 45 2.46 -7.42 17.78
N ASN A 46 1.63 -7.20 16.76
CA ASN A 46 0.23 -7.61 16.77
C ASN A 46 0.03 -9.05 16.26
N PHE A 47 0.87 -9.51 15.34
CA PHE A 47 0.70 -10.80 14.67
C PHE A 47 1.91 -11.74 14.84
N GLY A 48 3.00 -11.30 15.48
CA GLY A 48 4.24 -12.08 15.55
C GLY A 48 4.96 -12.24 14.21
N VAL A 49 4.50 -11.55 13.15
CA VAL A 49 4.98 -11.80 11.79
C VAL A 49 6.25 -11.01 11.54
N ARG A 50 7.33 -11.73 11.21
CA ARG A 50 8.60 -11.12 10.79
C ARG A 50 8.63 -10.99 9.26
N ARG A 51 8.45 -9.76 8.75
CA ARG A 51 8.57 -9.44 7.31
C ARG A 51 9.68 -8.42 7.06
N SER A 52 10.34 -8.56 5.92
CA SER A 52 11.31 -7.57 5.48
C SER A 52 10.61 -6.33 4.91
N LYS A 53 11.25 -5.16 5.03
CA LYS A 53 10.75 -3.92 4.43
C LYS A 53 10.59 -4.05 2.91
N TYR A 54 11.45 -4.83 2.26
CA TYR A 54 11.39 -5.09 0.83
C TYR A 54 10.15 -5.90 0.44
N GLN A 55 9.84 -6.98 1.17
CA GLN A 55 8.64 -7.78 0.94
C GLN A 55 7.36 -6.94 1.08
N LEU A 56 7.31 -6.07 2.10
CA LEU A 56 6.17 -5.18 2.33
C LEU A 56 6.03 -4.12 1.23
N ARG A 57 7.15 -3.55 0.75
CA ARG A 57 7.12 -2.64 -0.41
C ARG A 57 6.61 -3.31 -1.67
N LYS A 58 7.10 -4.52 -1.97
CA LYS A 58 6.63 -5.31 -3.12
C LYS A 58 5.12 -5.55 -3.01
N ARG A 59 4.65 -5.97 -1.84
CA ARG A 59 3.22 -6.21 -1.60
C ARG A 59 2.38 -4.95 -1.78
N TRP A 60 2.84 -3.79 -1.30
CA TRP A 60 2.16 -2.51 -1.54
C TRP A 60 2.07 -2.19 -3.03
N SER A 61 3.16 -2.34 -3.78
CA SER A 61 3.15 -2.11 -5.23
C SER A 61 2.17 -3.03 -5.96
N ASP A 62 2.15 -4.32 -5.62
CA ASP A 62 1.22 -5.29 -6.22
C ASP A 62 -0.24 -4.89 -6.00
N LEU A 63 -0.57 -4.34 -4.83
CA LEU A 63 -1.92 -3.88 -4.51
C LEU A 63 -2.34 -2.66 -5.31
N LYS A 64 -1.44 -1.69 -5.47
CA LYS A 64 -1.68 -0.50 -6.31
C LYS A 64 -1.91 -0.87 -7.77
N LEU A 65 -1.17 -1.86 -8.28
CA LEU A 65 -1.36 -2.39 -9.64
C LEU A 65 -2.73 -3.04 -9.81
N ARG A 66 -3.18 -3.84 -8.82
CA ARG A 66 -4.52 -4.46 -8.86
C ARG A 66 -5.66 -3.43 -8.88
N GLU A 67 -5.57 -2.40 -8.05
CA GLU A 67 -6.56 -1.31 -8.02
C GLU A 67 -6.64 -0.59 -9.38
N HIS A 68 -5.47 -0.26 -9.95
CA HIS A 68 -5.40 0.39 -11.26
C HIS A 68 -5.96 -0.51 -12.39
N ASP A 69 -5.65 -1.80 -12.37
CA ASP A 69 -6.16 -2.75 -13.36
C ASP A 69 -7.67 -2.95 -13.24
N GLN A 70 -8.22 -2.98 -12.02
CA GLN A 70 -9.67 -3.01 -11.81
C GLN A 70 -10.34 -1.78 -12.41
N TYR A 71 -9.81 -0.59 -12.13
CA TYR A 71 -10.29 0.65 -12.72
C TYR A 71 -10.23 0.62 -14.26
N ARG A 72 -9.10 0.16 -14.83
CA ARG A 72 -8.92 0.02 -16.28
C ARG A 72 -9.93 -0.96 -16.90
N ARG A 73 -10.23 -2.08 -16.23
CA ARG A 73 -11.24 -3.06 -16.68
C ARG A 73 -12.63 -2.45 -16.68
N THR A 74 -13.04 -1.81 -15.58
CA THR A 74 -14.36 -1.17 -15.48
C THR A 74 -14.54 -0.07 -16.52
N ARG A 75 -13.51 0.78 -16.72
CA ARG A 75 -13.54 1.84 -17.76
C ARG A 75 -13.71 1.26 -19.17
N LYS A 76 -13.03 0.14 -19.48
CA LYS A 76 -13.18 -0.54 -20.78
C LYS A 76 -14.60 -1.08 -20.97
N LEU A 77 -15.22 -1.66 -19.94
CA LEU A 77 -16.59 -2.17 -20.01
C LEU A 77 -17.61 -1.04 -20.25
N LEU A 78 -17.47 0.08 -19.52
CA LEU A 78 -18.34 1.26 -19.72
C LEU A 78 -18.22 1.84 -21.14
N ARG A 79 -17.00 1.90 -21.69
CA ARG A 79 -16.78 2.35 -23.07
C ARG A 79 -17.44 1.42 -24.10
N LYS A 80 -17.43 0.11 -23.87
CA LYS A 80 -18.07 -0.88 -24.75
C LYS A 80 -19.60 -0.83 -24.74
N LYS A 81 -20.24 -0.37 -23.65
CA LYS A 81 -21.69 -0.21 -23.58
C LYS A 81 -22.22 1.08 -24.22
N ARG A 82 -21.32 2.03 -24.50
CA ARG A 82 -21.65 3.36 -25.05
C ARG A 82 -21.51 3.41 -26.58
N ASN A 83 -20.90 2.39 -27.18
CA ASN A 83 -20.88 2.13 -28.61
C ASN A 83 -21.86 0.99 -28.92
#